data_AF-S3BLF3-F1
#
_entry.id   AF-S3BLF3-F1
#
_cell.length_a   1.000
_cell.length_b   1.000
_cell.length_c   1.000
_cell.angle_alpha   90.00
_cell.angle_beta   90.00
_cell.angle_gamma   90.00
#
_symmetry.space_group_name_H-M   'P 1'
#
loop_
_entity.id
_entity.type
_entity.pdbx_description
1 polymer ?
#
loop_
_entity_poly.entity_id
_entity_poly.type
_entity_poly.pdbx_seq_one_letter_code
_entity_poly.pdbx_strand_id
1 'polypeptide(L)'
;MQRNRVVAASLVAFCCVLVGALLVAREAKDGRFKPLCRGAVQEETARLAIGGGGVETVSSDDSGSPRSDGLSVECEARAEDRSRHVTFSVGDSDFAPDVLDRTLHDNLFTGDISSPLGAEWPGTFTVESPGIAHATVVLKCSSGEHDYLLLNVKSLLSDAGTYFSRSKKERLRLAQAAASMSSEADRQWKCGAQLGKKIRQAPADPLRSHPEPLSEATGTCRSMRQLAPIAGKWGITQAIGTELAEKSTTQDCLLINDKGKRVYRLSALSGPLAQGYRSSSSVLGDVQGKAGREEKGGGWAWASAQCPQGEPTALFTAASTRLGEEDRVKVSADFERAMLKAFGSDMAALHGCGKPALP
;
A
#
# COMPACT_ATOMS: atom_id res chain seq x y z
N MET A 1 60.56 -27.15 -56.88
CA MET A 1 59.33 -27.70 -56.25
C MET A 1 59.16 -27.08 -54.87
N GLN A 2 57.91 -26.88 -54.41
CA GLN A 2 57.48 -26.33 -53.12
C GLN A 2 57.43 -24.80 -52.93
N ARG A 3 56.27 -24.21 -53.26
CA ARG A 3 55.65 -23.04 -52.63
C ARG A 3 54.24 -22.94 -53.21
N ASN A 4 53.19 -23.29 -52.45
CA ASN A 4 51.77 -22.93 -52.69
C ASN A 4 50.75 -23.68 -51.79
N ARG A 5 50.95 -23.80 -50.46
CA ARG A 5 49.94 -24.45 -49.59
C ARG A 5 49.60 -23.76 -48.26
N VAL A 6 50.02 -22.53 -48.01
CA VAL A 6 49.84 -21.91 -46.68
C VAL A 6 48.73 -20.83 -46.62
N VAL A 7 48.17 -20.37 -47.74
CA VAL A 7 47.27 -19.19 -47.72
C VAL A 7 45.78 -19.53 -47.49
N ALA A 8 45.35 -20.78 -47.71
CA ALA A 8 43.92 -21.12 -47.63
C ALA A 8 43.37 -21.36 -46.21
N ALA A 9 44.23 -21.65 -45.22
CA ALA A 9 43.78 -22.00 -43.87
C ALA A 9 43.47 -20.78 -42.97
N SER A 10 44.03 -19.60 -43.27
CA SER A 10 43.85 -18.41 -42.40
C SER A 10 42.56 -17.64 -42.64
N LEU A 11 41.93 -17.76 -43.82
CA LEU A 11 40.69 -17.01 -44.13
C LEU A 11 39.45 -17.60 -43.47
N VAL A 12 39.40 -18.93 -43.26
CA VAL A 12 38.25 -19.61 -42.64
C VAL A 12 38.21 -19.36 -41.13
N ALA A 13 39.37 -19.33 -40.47
CA ALA A 13 39.46 -19.04 -39.04
C ALA A 13 39.03 -17.60 -38.71
N PHE A 14 39.38 -16.62 -39.55
CA PHE A 14 39.00 -15.22 -39.34
C PHE A 14 37.50 -14.98 -39.53
N CYS A 15 36.86 -15.65 -40.49
CA CYS A 15 35.40 -15.60 -40.66
C CYS A 15 34.64 -16.24 -39.49
N CYS A 16 35.11 -17.36 -38.93
CA CYS A 16 34.45 -18.00 -37.79
C CYS A 16 34.52 -17.15 -36.51
N VAL A 17 35.65 -16.47 -36.28
CA VAL A 17 35.81 -15.55 -35.14
C VAL A 17 34.94 -14.30 -35.30
N LEU A 18 34.82 -13.75 -36.52
CA LEU A 18 33.93 -12.60 -36.78
C LEU A 18 32.46 -12.94 -36.63
N VAL A 19 32.02 -14.12 -37.10
CA VAL A 19 30.63 -14.57 -36.93
C VAL A 19 30.32 -14.91 -35.46
N GLY A 20 31.27 -15.54 -34.75
CA GLY A 20 31.15 -15.77 -33.31
C GLY A 20 31.11 -14.47 -32.49
N ALA A 21 31.95 -13.49 -32.82
CA ALA A 21 31.93 -12.18 -32.19
C ALA A 21 30.65 -11.39 -32.51
N LEU A 22 30.11 -11.52 -33.73
CA LEU A 22 28.82 -10.92 -34.12
C LEU A 22 27.61 -11.59 -33.45
N LEU A 23 27.68 -12.90 -33.17
CA LEU A 23 26.63 -13.62 -32.42
C LEU A 23 26.67 -13.29 -30.92
N VAL A 24 27.85 -13.27 -30.30
CA VAL A 24 28.02 -12.84 -28.90
C VAL A 24 27.68 -11.35 -28.72
N ALA A 25 28.02 -10.50 -29.70
CA ALA A 25 27.60 -9.09 -29.70
C ALA A 25 26.11 -8.89 -30.03
N ARG A 26 25.42 -9.89 -30.60
CA ARG A 26 23.96 -9.87 -30.79
C ARG A 26 23.22 -10.32 -29.53
N GLU A 27 23.70 -11.36 -28.84
CA GLU A 27 23.13 -11.79 -27.56
C GLU A 27 23.40 -10.76 -26.44
N ALA A 28 24.54 -10.10 -26.44
CA ALA A 28 24.82 -8.99 -25.51
C ALA A 28 24.06 -7.69 -25.83
N LYS A 29 23.37 -7.60 -26.99
CA LYS A 29 22.60 -6.41 -27.41
C LYS A 29 21.10 -6.47 -27.15
N ASP A 30 20.57 -7.59 -26.66
CA ASP A 30 19.17 -7.66 -26.23
C ASP A 30 18.96 -7.34 -24.74
N GLY A 31 19.97 -6.70 -24.10
CA GLY A 31 19.90 -6.11 -22.75
C GLY A 31 18.95 -4.90 -22.62
N ARG A 32 17.88 -4.84 -23.42
CA ARG A 32 16.79 -3.87 -23.26
C ARG A 32 15.84 -4.37 -22.19
N PHE A 33 15.56 -3.53 -21.21
CA PHE A 33 14.58 -3.80 -20.17
C PHE A 33 13.25 -4.21 -20.79
N LYS A 34 12.70 -5.35 -20.38
CA LYS A 34 11.36 -5.80 -20.79
C LYS A 34 10.34 -5.21 -19.81
N PRO A 35 9.25 -4.58 -20.29
CA PRO A 35 8.18 -4.12 -19.40
C PRO A 35 7.69 -5.26 -18.50
N LEU A 36 7.50 -4.96 -17.21
CA LEU A 36 7.08 -5.92 -16.21
C LEU A 36 5.56 -5.81 -15.97
N CYS A 37 5.00 -6.81 -15.26
CA CYS A 37 3.58 -6.85 -14.89
C CYS A 37 2.66 -6.62 -16.10
N ARG A 38 2.88 -7.37 -17.18
CA ARG A 38 2.12 -7.25 -18.46
C ARG A 38 2.08 -5.82 -19.04
N GLY A 39 3.14 -5.03 -18.82
CA GLY A 39 3.27 -3.67 -19.33
C GLY A 39 2.88 -2.56 -18.35
N ALA A 40 2.37 -2.90 -17.15
CA ALA A 40 2.06 -1.91 -16.12
C ALA A 40 3.30 -1.24 -15.52
N VAL A 41 4.47 -1.85 -15.68
CA VAL A 41 5.73 -1.32 -15.12
C VAL A 41 6.74 -1.16 -16.24
N GLN A 42 6.99 0.10 -16.61
CA GLN A 42 7.99 0.47 -17.60
C GLN A 42 9.38 0.60 -16.93
N GLU A 43 10.44 0.63 -17.73
CA GLU A 43 11.83 0.76 -17.24
C GLU A 43 12.01 1.99 -16.35
N GLU A 44 11.41 3.11 -16.73
CA GLU A 44 11.46 4.34 -15.95
C GLU A 44 10.80 4.18 -14.58
N THR A 45 9.64 3.52 -14.52
CA THR A 45 8.93 3.22 -13.26
C THR A 45 9.78 2.32 -12.36
N ALA A 46 10.39 1.28 -12.92
CA ALA A 46 11.27 0.38 -12.17
C ALA A 46 12.51 1.10 -11.65
N ARG A 47 13.19 1.90 -12.49
CA ARG A 47 14.34 2.73 -12.10
C ARG A 47 13.99 3.76 -11.03
N LEU A 48 12.79 4.32 -11.11
CA LEU A 48 12.29 5.28 -10.13
C LEU A 48 12.09 4.63 -8.76
N ALA A 49 11.46 3.45 -8.72
CA ALA A 49 11.27 2.68 -7.49
C ALA A 49 12.60 2.20 -6.89
N ILE A 50 13.53 1.78 -7.74
CA ILE A 50 14.90 1.39 -7.36
C ILE A 50 15.76 2.61 -7.00
N GLY A 51 15.32 3.84 -7.29
CA GLY A 51 16.00 5.08 -6.88
C GLY A 51 17.29 5.42 -7.64
N GLY A 52 17.38 4.95 -8.89
CA GLY A 52 18.49 5.18 -9.83
C GLY A 52 19.45 4.00 -9.97
N GLY A 53 20.29 4.01 -11.02
CA GLY A 53 21.23 2.93 -11.32
C GLY A 53 20.66 1.90 -12.30
N GLY A 54 21.42 0.81 -12.50
CA GLY A 54 20.96 -0.33 -13.29
C GLY A 54 19.89 -1.13 -12.55
N VAL A 55 18.95 -1.68 -13.32
CA VAL A 55 17.82 -2.45 -12.81
C VAL A 55 17.86 -3.83 -13.41
N GLU A 56 17.85 -4.84 -12.55
CA GLU A 56 17.73 -6.24 -12.91
C GLU A 56 16.27 -6.68 -12.71
N THR A 57 15.71 -7.31 -13.73
CA THR A 57 14.40 -7.97 -13.64
C THR A 57 14.58 -9.31 -12.93
N VAL A 58 13.96 -9.50 -11.76
CA VAL A 58 14.10 -10.75 -10.99
C VAL A 58 13.06 -11.77 -11.46
N SER A 59 11.82 -11.33 -11.62
CA SER A 59 10.74 -12.12 -12.23
C SER A 59 9.91 -11.22 -13.13
N SER A 60 9.75 -11.63 -14.38
CA SER A 60 8.83 -11.02 -15.36
C SER A 60 7.49 -11.73 -15.46
N ASP A 61 7.41 -12.96 -14.95
CA ASP A 61 6.32 -13.88 -15.19
C ASP A 61 5.40 -13.97 -13.97
N ASP A 62 4.11 -14.16 -14.22
CA ASP A 62 3.03 -14.33 -13.24
C ASP A 62 3.31 -15.52 -12.32
N SER A 63 4.14 -15.34 -11.29
CA SER A 63 4.32 -16.33 -10.22
C SER A 63 3.10 -16.42 -9.29
N GLY A 64 2.09 -15.58 -9.52
CA GLY A 64 0.77 -15.75 -8.92
C GLY A 64 0.17 -17.06 -9.44
N SER A 65 -0.12 -17.99 -8.52
CA SER A 65 -1.04 -19.08 -8.87
C SER A 65 -2.30 -18.44 -9.43
N PRO A 66 -2.76 -18.79 -10.65
CA PRO A 66 -4.00 -18.24 -11.16
C PRO A 66 -5.09 -18.57 -10.15
N ARG A 67 -5.54 -17.58 -9.38
CA ARG A 67 -6.86 -17.66 -8.77
C ARG A 67 -7.80 -17.76 -9.96
N SER A 68 -8.70 -18.74 -9.90
CA SER A 68 -9.55 -19.15 -11.02
C SER A 68 -10.41 -18.01 -11.58
N ASP A 69 -10.54 -16.88 -10.89
CA ASP A 69 -11.65 -15.96 -11.10
C ASP A 69 -11.27 -14.45 -11.20
N GLY A 70 -9.99 -14.04 -11.19
CA GLY A 70 -9.64 -12.60 -11.21
C GLY A 70 -8.22 -12.22 -11.69
N LEU A 71 -8.01 -10.92 -11.96
CA LEU A 71 -6.71 -10.35 -12.29
C LEU A 71 -5.80 -10.37 -11.07
N SER A 72 -4.66 -11.06 -11.17
CA SER A 72 -3.57 -10.96 -10.20
C SER A 72 -2.25 -11.12 -10.94
N VAL A 73 -1.45 -10.07 -10.94
CA VAL A 73 -0.15 -9.98 -11.59
C VAL A 73 0.86 -9.48 -10.57
N GLU A 74 1.96 -10.21 -10.41
CA GLU A 74 3.06 -9.82 -9.55
C GLU A 74 4.37 -9.90 -10.33
N CYS A 75 5.21 -8.88 -10.18
CA CYS A 75 6.52 -8.84 -10.82
C CYS A 75 7.55 -8.18 -9.90
N GLU A 76 8.82 -8.47 -10.15
CA GLU A 76 9.90 -8.06 -9.26
C GLU A 76 11.07 -7.45 -10.00
N ALA A 77 11.60 -6.37 -9.43
CA ALA A 77 12.83 -5.72 -9.86
C ALA A 77 13.80 -5.55 -8.70
N ARG A 78 15.10 -5.56 -9.01
CA ARG A 78 16.17 -5.37 -8.03
C ARG A 78 17.21 -4.40 -8.58
N ALA A 79 17.88 -3.68 -7.68
CA ALA A 79 19.07 -2.92 -8.03
C ALA A 79 20.22 -3.88 -8.36
N GLU A 80 21.07 -3.55 -9.33
CA GLU A 80 22.27 -4.36 -9.65
C GLU A 80 23.20 -4.56 -8.43
N ASP A 81 23.29 -3.54 -7.55
CA ASP A 81 24.06 -3.60 -6.30
C ASP A 81 23.34 -4.36 -5.18
N ARG A 82 22.12 -4.86 -5.44
CA ARG A 82 21.24 -5.56 -4.50
C ARG A 82 20.86 -4.75 -3.26
N SER A 83 21.07 -3.43 -3.27
CA SER A 83 20.67 -2.55 -2.17
C SER A 83 19.16 -2.43 -2.02
N ARG A 84 18.40 -2.79 -3.06
CA ARG A 84 16.95 -2.60 -3.15
C ARG A 84 16.29 -3.74 -3.90
N HIS A 85 15.14 -4.18 -3.37
CA HIS A 85 14.22 -5.11 -4.01
C HIS A 85 12.83 -4.48 -4.01
N VAL A 86 12.17 -4.48 -5.15
CA VAL A 86 10.83 -3.92 -5.34
C VAL A 86 9.92 -4.99 -5.93
N THR A 87 8.77 -5.19 -5.30
CA THR A 87 7.68 -6.02 -5.79
C THR A 87 6.55 -5.11 -6.23
N PHE A 88 6.09 -5.30 -7.46
CA PHE A 88 4.95 -4.61 -8.02
C PHE A 88 3.80 -5.60 -8.15
N SER A 89 2.58 -5.13 -7.88
CA SER A 89 1.40 -5.97 -7.95
C SER A 89 0.23 -5.21 -8.53
N VAL A 90 -0.53 -5.87 -9.41
CA VAL A 90 -1.80 -5.39 -9.95
C VAL A 90 -2.83 -6.48 -9.74
N GLY A 91 -4.01 -6.13 -9.24
CA GLY A 91 -5.15 -7.02 -9.28
C GLY A 91 -6.47 -6.27 -9.37
N ASP A 92 -7.57 -7.01 -9.42
CA ASP A 92 -8.93 -6.46 -9.33
C ASP A 92 -9.48 -6.57 -7.90
N SER A 93 -10.79 -6.40 -7.72
CA SER A 93 -11.44 -6.45 -6.41
C SER A 93 -11.19 -7.75 -5.64
N ASP A 94 -10.98 -8.88 -6.31
CA ASP A 94 -10.73 -10.17 -5.66
C ASP A 94 -9.32 -10.26 -5.07
N PHE A 95 -8.43 -9.34 -5.47
CA PHE A 95 -7.09 -9.15 -4.92
C PHE A 95 -7.08 -8.24 -3.67
N ALA A 96 -8.23 -7.68 -3.27
CA ALA A 96 -8.30 -6.79 -2.11
C ALA A 96 -7.80 -7.41 -0.79
N PRO A 97 -8.09 -8.68 -0.46
CA PRO A 97 -7.48 -9.38 0.68
C PRO A 97 -5.95 -9.31 0.72
N ASP A 98 -5.30 -9.57 -0.42
CA ASP A 98 -3.84 -9.59 -0.52
C ASP A 98 -3.26 -8.17 -0.40
N VAL A 99 -3.96 -7.16 -0.92
CA VAL A 99 -3.57 -5.76 -0.78
C VAL A 99 -3.73 -5.27 0.67
N LEU A 100 -4.75 -5.75 1.39
CA LEU A 100 -4.91 -5.42 2.82
C LEU A 100 -3.77 -5.98 3.66
N ASP A 101 -3.39 -7.24 3.44
CA ASP A 101 -2.22 -7.86 4.07
C ASP A 101 -0.95 -7.03 3.81
N ARG A 102 -0.70 -6.70 2.54
CA ARG A 102 0.46 -5.91 2.13
C ARG A 102 0.44 -4.49 2.71
N THR A 103 -0.73 -3.90 2.92
CA THR A 103 -0.86 -2.55 3.49
C THR A 103 -0.94 -2.53 5.02
N LEU A 104 -0.82 -3.68 5.69
CA LEU A 104 -0.97 -3.83 7.15
C LEU A 104 -2.35 -3.37 7.65
N HIS A 105 -3.37 -3.58 6.83
CA HIS A 105 -4.76 -3.30 7.16
C HIS A 105 -5.56 -4.58 7.36
N ASP A 106 -4.99 -5.77 7.17
CA ASP A 106 -5.58 -7.05 7.57
C ASP A 106 -5.52 -7.25 9.10
N ASN A 107 -4.44 -6.77 9.73
CA ASN A 107 -4.23 -6.82 11.18
C ASN A 107 -4.27 -5.42 11.81
N LEU A 108 -5.48 -4.99 12.19
CA LEU A 108 -5.69 -3.67 12.78
C LEU A 108 -5.25 -3.57 14.25
N PHE A 109 -4.76 -4.67 14.85
CA PHE A 109 -4.19 -4.67 16.20
C PHE A 109 -2.73 -4.22 16.26
N THR A 110 -2.11 -3.92 15.11
CA THR A 110 -0.78 -3.30 15.08
C THR A 110 -0.88 -1.79 15.23
N GLY A 111 0.25 -1.18 15.60
CA GLY A 111 0.37 0.27 15.68
C GLY A 111 0.81 0.90 14.37
N ASP A 112 0.65 0.20 13.24
CA ASP A 112 0.99 0.69 11.90
C ASP A 112 -0.17 1.53 11.39
N ILE A 113 0.14 2.65 10.74
CA ILE A 113 -0.87 3.54 10.18
C ILE A 113 -0.38 4.07 8.83
N SER A 114 -1.34 4.34 7.96
CA SER A 114 -1.11 4.84 6.61
C SER A 114 -1.19 6.35 6.52
N SER A 115 -0.50 6.93 5.55
CA SER A 115 -0.70 8.32 5.13
C SER A 115 -1.24 8.38 3.70
N PRO A 116 -1.94 9.46 3.31
CA PRO A 116 -2.32 9.64 1.92
C PRO A 116 -1.07 9.67 1.01
N LEU A 117 -1.19 9.06 -0.18
CA LEU A 117 -0.12 9.08 -1.19
C LEU A 117 0.17 10.51 -1.69
N GLY A 118 -0.83 11.39 -1.60
CA GLY A 118 -0.74 12.80 -1.95
C GLY A 118 -1.11 13.09 -3.40
N ALA A 119 -1.17 14.38 -3.74
CA ALA A 119 -1.49 14.90 -5.07
C ALA A 119 -2.77 14.29 -5.70
N GLU A 120 -3.82 14.13 -4.90
CA GLU A 120 -5.14 13.62 -5.34
C GLU A 120 -5.12 12.18 -5.89
N TRP A 121 -4.08 11.40 -5.58
CA TRP A 121 -4.12 9.97 -5.88
C TRP A 121 -5.03 9.22 -4.92
N PRO A 122 -5.85 8.27 -5.40
CA PRO A 122 -6.68 7.42 -4.56
C PRO A 122 -5.85 6.29 -3.94
N GLY A 123 -4.90 6.66 -3.10
CA GLY A 123 -3.89 5.74 -2.62
C GLY A 123 -3.27 6.17 -1.31
N THR A 124 -2.58 5.21 -0.70
CA THR A 124 -1.97 5.34 0.62
C THR A 124 -0.52 4.90 0.61
N PHE A 125 0.20 5.36 1.62
CA PHE A 125 1.59 5.04 1.86
C PHE A 125 1.74 4.50 3.29
N THR A 126 2.32 3.31 3.41
CA THR A 126 2.52 2.64 4.70
C THR A 126 3.99 2.29 4.87
N VAL A 127 4.54 2.57 6.06
CA VAL A 127 5.89 2.13 6.45
C VAL A 127 5.73 0.93 7.38
N GLU A 128 6.05 -0.27 6.89
CA GLU A 128 5.99 -1.52 7.66
C GLU A 128 7.16 -1.61 8.64
N SER A 129 8.36 -1.24 8.17
CA SER A 129 9.56 -1.18 9.00
C SER A 129 10.47 -0.08 8.46
N PRO A 130 11.53 0.32 9.18
CA PRO A 130 12.43 1.36 8.67
C PRO A 130 12.93 1.12 7.24
N GLY A 131 13.11 -0.15 6.84
CA GLY A 131 13.57 -0.55 5.51
C GLY A 131 12.47 -1.04 4.56
N ILE A 132 11.21 -1.16 5.00
CA ILE A 132 10.10 -1.69 4.18
C ILE A 132 8.95 -0.70 4.14
N ALA A 133 8.51 -0.36 2.93
CA ALA A 133 7.33 0.48 2.72
C ALA A 133 6.50 0.01 1.53
N HIS A 134 5.23 0.39 1.56
CA HIS A 134 4.23 0.10 0.55
C HIS A 134 3.61 1.41 0.06
N ALA A 135 3.40 1.51 -1.24
CA ALA A 135 2.57 2.53 -1.86
C ALA A 135 1.46 1.85 -2.65
N THR A 136 0.22 2.08 -2.23
CA THR A 136 -0.96 1.38 -2.73
C THR A 136 -1.90 2.36 -3.38
N VAL A 137 -2.47 2.00 -4.53
CA VAL A 137 -3.46 2.82 -5.24
C VAL A 137 -4.65 1.94 -5.60
N VAL A 138 -5.85 2.47 -5.41
CA VAL A 138 -7.10 1.82 -5.83
C VAL A 138 -7.75 2.71 -6.88
N LEU A 139 -7.71 2.26 -8.12
CA LEU A 139 -8.35 2.93 -9.24
C LEU A 139 -9.76 2.39 -9.40
N LYS A 140 -10.76 3.27 -9.37
CA LYS A 140 -12.13 2.93 -9.79
C LYS A 140 -12.23 3.12 -11.30
N CYS A 141 -12.56 2.05 -12.02
CA CYS A 141 -12.68 2.07 -13.46
C CYS A 141 -14.05 2.60 -13.89
N SER A 142 -14.06 3.36 -14.98
CA SER A 142 -15.29 3.80 -15.67
C SER A 142 -15.54 3.01 -16.96
N SER A 143 -14.55 2.23 -17.40
CA SER A 143 -14.59 1.37 -18.57
C SER A 143 -13.69 0.15 -18.38
N GLY A 144 -13.72 -0.77 -19.34
CA GLY A 144 -12.89 -1.98 -19.31
C GLY A 144 -13.61 -3.16 -18.66
N GLU A 145 -12.84 -4.20 -18.34
CA GLU A 145 -13.36 -5.49 -17.83
C GLU A 145 -13.44 -5.55 -16.30
N HIS A 146 -12.78 -4.64 -15.59
CA HIS A 146 -12.69 -4.64 -14.14
C HIS A 146 -13.34 -3.38 -13.56
N ASP A 147 -14.08 -3.51 -12.47
CA ASP A 147 -14.66 -2.36 -11.75
C ASP A 147 -13.58 -1.54 -11.02
N TYR A 148 -12.52 -2.23 -10.57
CA TYR A 148 -11.39 -1.63 -9.87
C TYR A 148 -10.07 -2.26 -10.31
N LEU A 149 -9.00 -1.45 -10.29
CA LEU A 149 -7.62 -1.94 -10.29
C LEU A 149 -6.97 -1.56 -8.96
N LEU A 150 -6.43 -2.56 -8.27
CA LEU A 150 -5.69 -2.40 -7.03
C LEU A 150 -4.21 -2.62 -7.33
N LEU A 151 -3.41 -1.61 -7.03
CA LEU A 151 -1.98 -1.61 -7.30
C LEU A 151 -1.21 -1.47 -6.00
N ASN A 152 -0.12 -2.22 -5.87
CA ASN A 152 0.80 -2.10 -4.77
C ASN A 152 2.25 -2.09 -5.26
N VAL A 153 3.04 -1.17 -4.72
CA VAL A 153 4.49 -1.16 -4.87
C VAL A 153 5.11 -1.34 -3.49
N LYS A 154 5.63 -2.54 -3.23
CA LYS A 154 6.41 -2.86 -2.03
C LYS A 154 7.87 -2.63 -2.32
N SER A 155 8.58 -1.93 -1.44
CA SER A 155 10.02 -1.75 -1.54
C SER A 155 10.71 -2.16 -0.25
N LEU A 156 11.78 -2.95 -0.41
CA LEU A 156 12.70 -3.38 0.62
C LEU A 156 14.08 -2.73 0.37
N LEU A 157 14.56 -1.98 1.36
CA LEU A 157 15.89 -1.40 1.41
C LEU A 157 16.81 -2.31 2.24
N SER A 158 17.92 -2.74 1.65
CA SER A 158 18.92 -3.60 2.30
C SER A 158 20.17 -2.81 2.75
N ASP A 159 20.30 -1.55 2.36
CA ASP A 159 21.39 -0.67 2.79
C ASP A 159 21.17 -0.17 4.23
N ALA A 160 22.15 -0.42 5.11
CA ALA A 160 22.12 -0.06 6.53
C ALA A 160 22.04 1.46 6.79
N GLY A 161 22.27 2.30 5.79
CA GLY A 161 22.18 3.77 5.89
C GLY A 161 20.84 4.38 5.46
N THR A 162 20.01 3.64 4.72
CA THR A 162 18.86 4.21 4.02
C THR A 162 17.54 3.63 4.52
N TYR A 163 16.66 4.51 5.01
CA TYR A 163 15.37 4.14 5.60
C TYR A 163 14.23 5.00 5.05
N PHE A 164 13.06 4.40 4.80
CA PHE A 164 11.85 5.15 4.40
C PHE A 164 11.44 6.15 5.47
N SER A 165 11.52 5.75 6.73
CA SER A 165 11.15 6.59 7.85
C SER A 165 12.02 7.85 7.98
N ARG A 166 13.27 7.80 7.51
CA ARG A 166 14.23 8.92 7.58
C ARG A 166 14.38 9.69 6.28
N SER A 167 14.05 9.08 5.14
CA SER A 167 14.28 9.67 3.83
C SER A 167 12.97 10.08 3.16
N LYS A 168 12.70 11.41 3.17
CA LYS A 168 11.63 12.00 2.32
C LYS A 168 11.84 11.65 0.85
N LYS A 169 13.11 11.52 0.40
CA LYS A 169 13.45 11.17 -0.97
C LYS A 169 12.99 9.76 -1.34
N GLU A 170 13.20 8.76 -0.47
CA GLU A 170 12.75 7.40 -0.75
C GLU A 170 11.23 7.28 -0.70
N ARG A 171 10.56 7.94 0.25
CA ARG A 171 9.09 8.00 0.28
C ARG A 171 8.51 8.64 -0.98
N LEU A 172 9.09 9.76 -1.42
CA LEU A 172 8.66 10.44 -2.64
C LEU A 172 8.82 9.55 -3.89
N ARG A 173 9.96 8.87 -4.03
CA ARG A 173 10.23 7.96 -5.16
C ARG A 173 9.24 6.81 -5.21
N LEU A 174 9.01 6.15 -4.09
CA LEU A 174 8.09 5.03 -4.03
C LEU A 174 6.66 5.47 -4.38
N ALA A 175 6.23 6.63 -3.86
CA ALA A 175 4.93 7.21 -4.20
C ALA A 175 4.81 7.56 -5.70
N GLN A 176 5.85 8.16 -6.28
CA GLN A 176 5.89 8.46 -7.71
C GLN A 176 5.90 7.20 -8.58
N ALA A 177 6.58 6.13 -8.14
CA ALA A 177 6.56 4.84 -8.82
C ALA A 177 5.15 4.23 -8.83
N ALA A 178 4.43 4.26 -7.70
CA ALA A 178 3.05 3.80 -7.63
C ALA A 178 2.11 4.62 -8.55
N ALA A 179 2.25 5.94 -8.57
CA ALA A 179 1.50 6.82 -9.47
C ALA A 179 1.80 6.54 -10.96
N SER A 180 3.08 6.31 -11.29
CA SER A 180 3.50 5.96 -12.65
C SER A 180 2.93 4.61 -13.07
N MET A 181 3.10 3.57 -12.25
CA MET A 181 2.52 2.24 -12.48
C MET A 181 0.99 2.30 -12.64
N SER A 182 0.31 3.08 -11.80
CA SER A 182 -1.14 3.26 -11.88
C SER A 182 -1.59 3.90 -13.19
N SER A 183 -0.81 4.86 -13.71
CA SER A 183 -1.09 5.49 -15.00
C SER A 183 -0.88 4.53 -16.17
N GLU A 184 0.12 3.65 -16.09
CA GLU A 184 0.33 2.61 -17.12
C GLU A 184 -0.76 1.54 -17.06
N ALA A 185 -1.14 1.10 -15.86
CA ALA A 185 -2.20 0.13 -15.67
C ALA A 185 -3.54 0.64 -16.20
N ASP A 186 -3.91 1.88 -15.87
CA ASP A 186 -5.13 2.50 -16.38
C ASP A 186 -5.22 2.42 -17.92
N ARG A 187 -4.11 2.70 -18.62
CA ARG A 187 -4.03 2.59 -20.08
C ARG A 187 -4.05 1.14 -20.57
N GLN A 188 -3.25 0.27 -19.95
CA GLN A 188 -3.08 -1.12 -20.36
C GLN A 188 -4.40 -1.89 -20.30
N TRP A 189 -5.18 -1.68 -19.23
CA TRP A 189 -6.47 -2.34 -19.02
C TRP A 189 -7.68 -1.47 -19.40
N LYS A 190 -7.44 -0.29 -20.00
CA LYS A 190 -8.50 0.65 -20.43
C LYS A 190 -9.51 0.96 -19.32
N CYS A 191 -9.02 1.10 -18.10
CA CYS A 191 -9.82 1.30 -16.89
C CYS A 191 -10.58 2.63 -16.91
N GLY A 192 -9.98 3.68 -17.47
CA GLY A 192 -10.62 5.00 -17.55
C GLY A 192 -10.82 5.64 -16.18
N ALA A 193 -9.93 5.36 -15.24
CA ALA A 193 -10.00 5.87 -13.89
C ALA A 193 -9.63 7.36 -13.81
N GLN A 194 -10.14 8.03 -12.77
CA GLN A 194 -9.70 9.38 -12.45
C GLN A 194 -8.32 9.34 -11.77
N LEU A 195 -7.27 9.62 -12.54
CA LEU A 195 -5.89 9.66 -12.04
C LEU A 195 -5.61 10.90 -11.17
N GLY A 196 -4.59 10.79 -10.32
CA GLY A 196 -4.07 11.90 -9.53
C GLY A 196 -3.11 12.80 -10.33
N LYS A 197 -2.63 13.86 -9.67
CA LYS A 197 -1.63 14.80 -10.22
C LYS A 197 -0.21 14.30 -9.97
N LYS A 198 0.78 14.95 -10.59
CA LYS A 198 2.20 14.66 -10.33
C LYS A 198 2.53 14.85 -8.84
N ILE A 199 2.99 13.79 -8.18
CA ILE A 199 3.44 13.83 -6.78
C ILE A 199 4.78 14.56 -6.70
N ARG A 200 4.81 15.68 -5.97
CA ARG A 200 6.00 16.52 -5.76
C ARG A 200 6.48 16.55 -4.31
N GLN A 201 5.65 16.09 -3.38
CA GLN A 201 5.93 16.06 -1.96
C GLN A 201 5.85 14.62 -1.47
N ALA A 202 6.76 14.26 -0.57
CA ALA A 202 6.78 12.93 0.01
C ALA A 202 5.55 12.72 0.89
N PRO A 203 4.84 11.57 0.80
CA PRO A 203 3.84 11.18 1.79
C PRO A 203 4.42 11.27 3.20
N ALA A 204 3.62 11.64 4.20
CA ALA A 204 4.09 11.70 5.59
C ALA A 204 4.52 10.32 6.10
N ASP A 205 5.42 10.29 7.09
CA ASP A 205 5.68 9.09 7.89
C ASP A 205 5.00 9.31 9.24
N PRO A 206 3.80 8.76 9.44
CA PRO A 206 3.01 9.08 10.62
C PRO A 206 3.66 8.58 11.90
N LEU A 207 4.43 7.48 11.85
CA LEU A 207 5.07 6.89 13.03
C LEU A 207 6.20 7.77 13.58
N ARG A 208 6.64 8.77 12.81
CA ARG A 208 7.60 9.79 13.24
C ARG A 208 6.97 11.15 13.50
N SER A 209 5.67 11.30 13.25
CA SER A 209 4.93 12.47 13.71
C SER A 209 4.97 12.49 15.24
N HIS A 210 5.20 13.67 15.81
CA HIS A 210 5.11 13.83 17.25
C HIS A 210 3.65 13.67 17.67
N PRO A 211 3.36 12.83 18.68
CA PRO A 211 2.02 12.76 19.25
C PRO A 211 1.54 14.15 19.68
N GLU A 212 0.34 14.51 19.27
CA GLU A 212 -0.32 15.73 19.69
C GLU A 212 -1.21 15.43 20.90
N PRO A 213 -1.42 16.37 21.84
CA PRO A 213 -2.46 16.23 22.85
C PRO A 213 -3.81 15.88 22.20
N LEU A 214 -4.56 14.94 22.78
CA LEU A 214 -5.82 14.47 22.18
C LEU A 214 -6.82 15.62 21.97
N SER A 215 -6.82 16.61 22.87
CA SER A 215 -7.63 17.83 22.76
C SER A 215 -7.25 18.73 21.58
N GLU A 216 -6.05 18.58 21.04
CA GLU A 216 -5.48 19.38 19.95
C GLU A 216 -5.32 18.57 18.64
N ALA A 217 -5.53 17.25 18.69
CA ALA A 217 -5.30 16.31 17.61
C ALA A 217 -5.81 16.78 16.25
N THR A 218 -4.97 16.83 15.23
CA THR A 218 -5.34 17.31 13.88
C THR A 218 -5.66 16.15 12.92
N GLY A 219 -5.97 16.47 11.66
CA GLY A 219 -6.08 15.48 10.59
C GLY A 219 -7.15 14.41 10.82
N THR A 220 -6.80 13.15 10.52
CA THR A 220 -7.65 11.97 10.75
C THR A 220 -8.09 11.78 12.20
N CYS A 221 -7.34 12.31 13.16
CA CYS A 221 -7.66 12.23 14.59
C CYS A 221 -8.51 13.39 15.12
N ARG A 222 -8.85 14.39 14.29
CA ARG A 222 -9.54 15.60 14.73
C ARG A 222 -10.83 15.34 15.48
N SER A 223 -11.63 14.36 15.05
CA SER A 223 -12.91 14.04 15.68
C SER A 223 -12.76 13.47 17.10
N MET A 224 -11.57 13.02 17.49
CA MET A 224 -11.29 12.48 18.83
C MET A 224 -11.14 13.57 19.89
N ARG A 225 -10.93 14.84 19.50
CA ARG A 225 -10.83 15.97 20.44
C ARG A 225 -12.02 16.04 21.40
N GLN A 226 -13.22 15.78 20.90
CA GLN A 226 -14.45 15.81 21.70
C GLN A 226 -14.49 14.71 22.78
N LEU A 227 -13.70 13.65 22.61
CA LEU A 227 -13.61 12.55 23.55
C LEU A 227 -12.47 12.74 24.57
N ALA A 228 -11.59 13.73 24.37
CA ALA A 228 -10.45 13.98 25.26
C ALA A 228 -10.82 14.08 26.75
N PRO A 229 -11.91 14.77 27.17
CA PRO A 229 -12.27 14.86 28.59
C PRO A 229 -12.60 13.52 29.25
N ILE A 230 -13.12 12.55 28.49
CA ILE A 230 -13.48 11.23 29.01
C ILE A 230 -12.40 10.18 28.76
N ALA A 231 -11.58 10.34 27.71
CA ALA A 231 -10.52 9.43 27.30
C ALA A 231 -9.43 9.27 28.38
N GLY A 232 -9.21 10.32 29.17
CA GLY A 232 -8.26 10.31 30.30
C GLY A 232 -8.55 9.23 31.36
N LYS A 233 -9.79 8.72 31.45
CA LYS A 233 -10.14 7.59 32.34
C LYS A 233 -9.36 6.31 32.00
N TRP A 234 -8.94 6.16 30.75
CA TRP A 234 -8.13 5.04 30.26
C TRP A 234 -6.68 5.43 29.98
N GLY A 235 -6.26 6.59 30.49
CA GLY A 235 -4.92 7.15 30.27
C GLY A 235 -4.68 7.60 28.83
N ILE A 236 -5.69 7.65 27.95
CA ILE A 236 -5.53 8.08 26.56
C ILE A 236 -5.45 9.61 26.53
N THR A 237 -4.28 10.14 26.18
CA THR A 237 -3.97 11.58 26.29
C THR A 237 -3.45 12.19 25.01
N GLN A 238 -3.01 11.39 24.05
CA GLN A 238 -2.39 11.85 22.82
C GLN A 238 -2.91 11.10 21.60
N ALA A 239 -2.67 11.66 20.41
CA ALA A 239 -2.97 11.00 19.15
C ALA A 239 -1.91 11.30 18.08
N ILE A 240 -1.80 10.38 17.13
CA ILE A 240 -1.08 10.57 15.87
C ILE A 240 -2.10 10.37 14.75
N GLY A 241 -2.33 11.44 13.98
CA GLY A 241 -3.12 11.41 12.75
C GLY A 241 -2.29 11.79 11.54
N THR A 242 -2.91 11.67 10.37
CA THR A 242 -2.36 12.13 9.09
C THR A 242 -3.25 13.19 8.47
N GLU A 243 -2.77 13.81 7.38
CA GLU A 243 -3.61 14.69 6.57
C GLU A 243 -4.89 13.97 6.13
N LEU A 244 -6.01 14.69 6.17
CA LEU A 244 -7.27 14.20 5.60
C LEU A 244 -7.21 14.29 4.09
N ALA A 245 -7.51 13.20 3.41
CA ALA A 245 -7.54 13.15 1.96
C ALA A 245 -8.78 12.38 1.50
N GLU A 246 -9.67 13.08 0.81
CA GLU A 246 -10.95 12.57 0.31
C GLU A 246 -10.80 11.34 -0.60
N LYS A 247 -9.71 11.28 -1.37
CA LYS A 247 -9.45 10.17 -2.29
C LYS A 247 -8.75 8.97 -1.63
N SER A 248 -8.24 9.12 -0.41
CA SER A 248 -7.55 8.04 0.28
C SER A 248 -8.50 6.87 0.55
N THR A 249 -8.08 5.64 0.23
CA THR A 249 -8.91 4.45 0.47
C THR A 249 -8.78 3.89 1.87
N THR A 250 -7.73 4.31 2.58
CA THR A 250 -7.55 4.07 4.01
C THR A 250 -7.27 5.39 4.74
N GLN A 251 -7.78 5.52 5.96
CA GLN A 251 -7.47 6.63 6.86
C GLN A 251 -7.34 6.08 8.27
N ASP A 252 -6.26 6.43 8.96
CA ASP A 252 -5.97 5.90 10.29
C ASP A 252 -5.84 7.02 11.33
N CYS A 253 -6.30 6.75 12.55
CA CYS A 253 -5.99 7.55 13.73
C CYS A 253 -5.45 6.63 14.83
N LEU A 254 -4.28 6.98 15.37
CA LEU A 254 -3.61 6.21 16.41
C LEU A 254 -3.68 6.95 17.75
N LEU A 255 -4.30 6.32 18.74
CA LEU A 255 -4.44 6.84 20.09
C LEU A 255 -3.29 6.34 20.99
N ILE A 256 -2.79 7.25 21.81
CA ILE A 256 -1.61 7.06 22.65
C ILE A 256 -1.96 7.39 24.09
N ASN A 257 -1.47 6.57 25.03
CA ASN A 257 -1.66 6.80 26.44
C ASN A 257 -0.57 7.68 27.07
N ASP A 258 -0.79 8.07 28.33
CA ASP A 258 0.11 8.84 29.18
C ASP A 258 1.51 8.23 29.37
N LYS A 259 1.68 6.94 29.07
CA LYS A 259 2.97 6.22 29.04
C LYS A 259 3.64 6.24 27.67
N GLY A 260 3.10 6.98 26.70
CA GLY A 260 3.58 7.03 25.33
C GLY A 260 3.34 5.72 24.54
N LYS A 261 2.51 4.82 25.04
CA LYS A 261 2.18 3.57 24.34
C LYS A 261 1.02 3.83 23.38
N ARG A 262 1.13 3.25 22.19
CA ARG A 262 0.01 3.08 21.25
C ARG A 262 -0.98 2.13 21.89
N VAL A 263 -2.25 2.51 21.93
CA VAL A 263 -3.28 1.73 22.65
C VAL A 263 -4.52 1.45 21.83
N TYR A 264 -4.87 2.31 20.87
CA TYR A 264 -5.95 2.08 19.91
C TYR A 264 -5.57 2.58 18.53
N ARG A 265 -5.95 1.83 17.51
CA ARG A 265 -5.98 2.24 16.11
C ARG A 265 -7.45 2.34 15.69
N LEU A 266 -7.81 3.48 15.13
CA LEU A 266 -9.07 3.68 14.43
C LEU A 266 -8.76 3.68 12.94
N SER A 267 -9.44 2.84 12.16
CA SER A 267 -9.21 2.75 10.71
C SER A 267 -10.51 2.92 9.96
N ALA A 268 -10.48 3.70 8.88
CA ALA A 268 -11.53 3.76 7.89
C ALA A 268 -11.02 3.09 6.62
N LEU A 269 -11.76 2.10 6.15
CA LEU A 269 -11.53 1.41 4.87
C LEU A 269 -12.71 1.73 3.96
N SER A 270 -12.44 2.05 2.71
CA SER A 270 -13.45 2.31 1.67
C SER A 270 -13.21 1.47 0.42
N GLY A 271 -14.24 1.38 -0.43
CA GLY A 271 -14.17 0.66 -1.69
C GLY A 271 -13.81 -0.82 -1.54
N PRO A 272 -13.04 -1.39 -2.50
CA PRO A 272 -12.60 -2.78 -2.47
C PRO A 272 -11.87 -3.17 -1.19
N LEU A 273 -11.15 -2.26 -0.52
CA LEU A 273 -10.45 -2.57 0.72
C LEU A 273 -11.42 -2.83 1.89
N ALA A 274 -12.57 -2.14 1.93
CA ALA A 274 -13.61 -2.44 2.92
C ALA A 274 -14.28 -3.79 2.66
N GLN A 275 -14.42 -4.18 1.39
CA GLN A 275 -15.00 -5.48 1.01
C GLN A 275 -14.01 -6.61 1.29
N GLY A 276 -12.76 -6.46 0.84
CA GLY A 276 -11.68 -7.42 1.07
C GLY A 276 -11.50 -7.71 2.55
N TYR A 277 -11.59 -6.70 3.42
CA TYR A 277 -11.42 -6.89 4.86
C TYR A 277 -12.51 -7.77 5.46
N ARG A 278 -13.76 -7.61 4.99
CA ARG A 278 -14.88 -8.44 5.42
C ARG A 278 -14.75 -9.89 4.95
N SER A 279 -14.03 -10.16 3.86
CA SER A 279 -13.84 -11.51 3.31
C SER A 279 -12.51 -12.18 3.68
N SER A 280 -11.54 -11.44 4.23
CA SER A 280 -10.16 -11.92 4.43
C SER A 280 -9.72 -12.11 5.88
N SER A 281 -10.46 -11.56 6.84
CA SER A 281 -9.98 -11.32 8.21
C SER A 281 -9.69 -12.63 8.98
N SER A 282 -8.46 -13.12 8.83
CA SER A 282 -7.90 -14.31 9.48
C SER A 282 -7.57 -14.08 10.96
N VAL A 283 -7.35 -12.83 11.36
CA VAL A 283 -6.97 -12.43 12.74
C VAL A 283 -8.18 -12.06 13.59
N LEU A 284 -9.21 -11.46 12.99
CA LEU A 284 -10.39 -10.92 13.69
C LEU A 284 -11.67 -11.73 13.43
N GLY A 285 -11.57 -12.79 12.62
CA GLY A 285 -12.73 -13.48 12.05
C GLY A 285 -13.49 -12.60 11.08
N ASP A 286 -14.51 -13.15 10.41
CA ASP A 286 -15.31 -12.35 9.49
C ASP A 286 -15.98 -11.17 10.21
N VAL A 287 -15.76 -9.95 9.71
CA VAL A 287 -16.53 -8.77 10.11
C VAL A 287 -17.91 -8.84 9.46
N GLN A 288 -18.81 -9.55 10.14
CA GLN A 288 -20.17 -9.76 9.66
C GLN A 288 -21.10 -8.60 10.06
N GLY A 289 -22.13 -8.38 9.23
CA GLY A 289 -23.17 -7.40 9.50
C GLY A 289 -22.75 -5.93 9.36
N LYS A 290 -23.63 -5.04 9.82
CA LYS A 290 -23.45 -3.57 9.67
C LYS A 290 -22.59 -2.96 10.78
N ALA A 291 -22.55 -3.58 11.95
CA ALA A 291 -21.78 -3.13 13.10
C ALA A 291 -21.64 -4.28 14.10
N GLY A 292 -20.66 -4.18 14.99
CA GLY A 292 -20.50 -5.14 16.08
C GLY A 292 -19.30 -4.85 16.96
N ARG A 293 -19.11 -5.71 17.96
CA ARG A 293 -18.08 -5.59 18.99
C ARG A 293 -17.63 -6.98 19.41
N GLU A 294 -16.34 -7.13 19.71
CA GLU A 294 -15.83 -8.32 20.38
C GLU A 294 -16.42 -8.43 21.79
N GLU A 295 -17.23 -9.47 22.02
CA GLU A 295 -17.89 -9.70 23.31
C GLU A 295 -16.92 -10.20 24.39
N LYS A 296 -16.00 -11.10 24.01
CA LYS A 296 -15.03 -11.73 24.91
C LYS A 296 -13.70 -10.98 24.83
N GLY A 297 -13.30 -10.31 25.90
CA GLY A 297 -12.01 -9.59 25.97
C GLY A 297 -12.12 -8.09 25.66
N GLY A 298 -12.98 -7.69 24.73
CA GLY A 298 -13.15 -6.30 24.30
C GLY A 298 -11.90 -5.71 23.64
N GLY A 299 -11.98 -4.44 23.24
CA GLY A 299 -10.90 -3.80 22.51
C GLY A 299 -10.96 -4.02 21.00
N TRP A 300 -12.13 -4.39 20.49
CA TRP A 300 -12.42 -4.42 19.07
C TRP A 300 -13.89 -4.10 18.83
N ALA A 301 -14.15 -3.12 17.96
CA ALA A 301 -15.49 -2.76 17.52
C ALA A 301 -15.46 -2.26 16.08
N TRP A 302 -16.57 -2.45 15.36
CA TRP A 302 -16.72 -1.98 13.99
C TRP A 302 -18.09 -1.35 13.72
N ALA A 303 -18.11 -0.47 12.71
CA ALA A 303 -19.28 0.23 12.21
C ALA A 303 -19.19 0.31 10.68
N SER A 304 -20.33 0.39 10.01
CA SER A 304 -20.39 0.49 8.54
C SER A 304 -21.28 1.63 8.09
N ALA A 305 -20.92 2.29 6.98
CA ALA A 305 -21.76 3.31 6.35
C ALA A 305 -22.06 2.97 4.90
N GLN A 306 -23.32 3.14 4.51
CA GLN A 306 -23.73 3.03 3.11
C GLN A 306 -23.11 4.18 2.32
N CYS A 307 -22.39 3.86 1.24
CA CYS A 307 -21.81 4.85 0.33
C CYS A 307 -22.69 5.03 -0.92
N PRO A 308 -22.44 6.06 -1.75
CA PRO A 308 -23.20 6.32 -2.97
C PRO A 308 -23.35 5.08 -3.86
N GLN A 309 -24.37 5.08 -4.74
CA GLN A 309 -24.71 3.91 -5.54
C GLN A 309 -23.50 3.40 -6.35
N GLY A 310 -23.25 2.09 -6.26
CA GLY A 310 -22.12 1.43 -6.92
C GLY A 310 -20.81 1.46 -6.13
N GLU A 311 -20.76 2.07 -4.94
CA GLU A 311 -19.62 1.95 -4.03
C GLU A 311 -19.86 0.88 -2.95
N PRO A 312 -18.83 0.06 -2.63
CA PRO A 312 -18.84 -0.79 -1.47
C PRO A 312 -19.14 -0.03 -0.17
N THR A 313 -19.78 -0.72 0.77
CA THR A 313 -20.06 -0.16 2.11
C THR A 313 -18.75 0.11 2.83
N ALA A 314 -18.51 1.35 3.27
CA ALA A 314 -17.34 1.70 4.06
C ALA A 314 -17.34 0.95 5.41
N LEU A 315 -16.15 0.70 5.92
CA LEU A 315 -15.91 0.03 7.19
C LEU A 315 -15.08 0.94 8.09
N PHE A 316 -15.52 1.12 9.33
CA PHE A 316 -14.80 1.83 10.37
C PHE A 316 -14.54 0.90 11.54
N THR A 317 -13.35 0.98 12.10
CA THR A 317 -12.93 0.07 13.15
C THR A 317 -12.30 0.82 14.31
N ALA A 318 -12.36 0.22 15.49
CA ALA A 318 -11.65 0.64 16.67
C ALA A 318 -11.01 -0.59 17.30
N ALA A 319 -9.69 -0.72 17.18
CA ALA A 319 -8.94 -1.87 17.63
C ALA A 319 -7.91 -1.47 18.68
N SER A 320 -7.84 -2.19 19.80
CA SER A 320 -6.78 -2.01 20.77
C SER A 320 -5.47 -2.52 20.19
N THR A 321 -4.44 -1.69 20.15
CA THR A 321 -3.17 -2.11 19.55
C THR A 321 -2.45 -3.08 20.50
N ARG A 322 -2.68 -4.38 20.35
CA ARG A 322 -1.93 -5.55 20.85
C ARG A 322 -2.79 -6.80 20.71
N LEU A 323 -2.17 -7.92 20.35
CA LEU A 323 -2.89 -9.17 20.11
C LEU A 323 -3.28 -9.92 21.39
N GLY A 324 -2.56 -9.78 22.52
CA GLY A 324 -2.83 -10.51 23.76
C GLY A 324 -3.76 -9.80 24.75
N GLU A 325 -4.75 -10.53 25.32
CA GLU A 325 -5.77 -9.97 26.22
C GLU A 325 -5.23 -9.28 27.48
N GLU A 326 -4.11 -9.78 28.02
CA GLU A 326 -3.51 -9.28 29.28
C GLU A 326 -2.92 -7.88 29.13
N ASP A 327 -2.65 -7.48 27.89
CA ASP A 327 -1.77 -6.38 27.54
C ASP A 327 -2.50 -5.28 26.75
N ARG A 328 -3.78 -5.51 26.43
CA ARG A 328 -4.70 -4.59 25.75
C ARG A 328 -5.24 -3.55 26.73
N VAL A 329 -5.39 -2.32 26.25
CA VAL A 329 -6.16 -1.31 26.97
C VAL A 329 -7.64 -1.59 26.76
N LYS A 330 -8.29 -2.10 27.82
CA LYS A 330 -9.72 -2.36 27.82
C LYS A 330 -10.47 -1.07 28.15
N VAL A 331 -11.25 -0.60 27.19
CA VAL A 331 -12.14 0.55 27.39
C VAL A 331 -13.60 0.08 27.46
N SER A 332 -14.52 0.95 27.87
CA SER A 332 -15.93 0.57 27.91
C SER A 332 -16.54 0.44 26.52
N ALA A 333 -17.59 -0.38 26.38
CA ALA A 333 -18.36 -0.49 25.14
C ALA A 333 -18.90 0.87 24.67
N ASP A 334 -19.35 1.71 25.60
CA ASP A 334 -19.81 3.07 25.29
C ASP A 334 -18.69 3.95 24.74
N PHE A 335 -17.44 3.76 25.19
CA PHE A 335 -16.31 4.53 24.69
C PHE A 335 -15.89 4.06 23.28
N GLU A 336 -15.88 2.76 23.00
CA GLU A 336 -15.68 2.24 21.64
C GLU A 336 -16.78 2.72 20.67
N ARG A 337 -18.03 2.66 21.10
CA ARG A 337 -19.17 3.23 20.36
C ARG A 337 -18.97 4.73 20.11
N ALA A 338 -18.50 5.48 21.11
CA ALA A 338 -18.22 6.91 20.97
C ALA A 338 -17.07 7.19 20.00
N MET A 339 -15.99 6.41 20.04
CA MET A 339 -14.87 6.48 19.08
C MET A 339 -15.37 6.23 17.66
N LEU A 340 -16.11 5.14 17.43
CA LEU A 340 -16.67 4.82 16.12
C LEU A 340 -17.68 5.88 15.64
N LYS A 341 -18.50 6.41 16.54
CA LYS A 341 -19.42 7.51 16.20
C LYS A 341 -18.67 8.75 15.74
N ALA A 342 -17.67 9.17 16.50
CA ALA A 342 -16.90 10.38 16.22
C ALA A 342 -16.03 10.22 14.97
N PHE A 343 -15.19 9.18 14.93
CA PHE A 343 -14.30 8.90 13.82
C PHE A 343 -15.05 8.49 12.56
N GLY A 344 -15.94 7.49 12.67
CA GLY A 344 -16.68 6.97 11.55
C GLY A 344 -17.63 7.99 10.92
N SER A 345 -18.24 8.91 11.69
CA SER A 345 -19.08 9.95 11.09
C SER A 345 -18.26 10.97 10.29
N ASP A 346 -17.11 11.40 10.81
CA ASP A 346 -16.21 12.31 10.08
C ASP A 346 -15.67 11.66 8.81
N MET A 347 -15.23 10.40 8.89
CA MET A 347 -14.71 9.67 7.72
C MET A 347 -15.81 9.33 6.71
N ALA A 348 -17.01 8.93 7.17
CA ALA A 348 -18.14 8.70 6.28
C ALA A 348 -18.52 9.98 5.51
N ALA A 349 -18.60 11.12 6.21
CA ALA A 349 -18.91 12.39 5.60
C ALA A 349 -17.84 12.82 4.59
N LEU A 350 -16.55 12.58 4.89
CA LEU A 350 -15.44 12.85 3.99
C LEU A 350 -15.60 12.14 2.63
N HIS A 351 -16.14 10.92 2.62
CA HIS A 351 -16.36 10.12 1.40
C HIS A 351 -17.79 10.19 0.86
N GLY A 352 -18.63 11.11 1.37
CA GLY A 352 -20.02 11.24 0.94
C GLY A 352 -20.92 10.05 1.31
N CYS A 353 -20.50 9.21 2.24
CA CYS A 353 -21.29 8.09 2.75
C CYS A 353 -22.30 8.57 3.81
N GLY A 354 -23.32 7.75 4.07
CA GLY A 354 -24.33 7.98 5.10
C GLY A 354 -23.78 7.85 6.52
N LYS A 355 -24.64 8.04 7.52
CA LYS A 355 -24.25 7.88 8.93
C LYS A 355 -23.87 6.41 9.22
N PRO A 356 -22.79 6.15 9.98
CA PRO A 356 -22.43 4.80 10.35
C PRO A 356 -23.50 4.11 11.20
N ALA A 357 -23.78 2.85 10.92
CA ALA A 357 -24.42 1.94 11.86
C ALA A 357 -23.42 1.63 12.98
N LEU A 358 -23.81 1.87 14.23
CA LEU A 358 -22.96 1.65 15.40
C LEU A 358 -23.33 0.32 16.07
N PRO A 359 -22.39 -0.31 16.81
CA PRO A 359 -22.62 -1.58 17.51
C PRO A 359 -23.65 -1.49 18.63
#